data_AF-A0A3L6RY16-F1
#
_entry.id   AF-A0A3L6RY16-F1
#
_cell.length_a   1.000
_cell.length_b   1.000
_cell.length_c   1.000
_cell.angle_alpha   90.00
_cell.angle_beta   90.00
_cell.angle_gamma   90.00
#
_symmetry.space_group_name_H-M   'P 1'
#
loop_
_entity.id
_entity.type
_entity.pdbx_description
1 polymer ?
#
loop_
_entity_poly.entity_id
_entity_poly.type
_entity_poly.pdbx_seq_one_letter_code
_entity_poly.pdbx_strand_id
1 'polypeptide(L)'
;MCSDDDDANAAWYIRLNSCTHRVPTGPSERGARWPVDWPRRVRTPPYWLSAARAGVYGKPEPEDFTVDYDHWRRVVDRSYLNGLGIDWSRVRNVMDMRAA
;
A
#
# COMPACT_ATOMS: atom_id res chain seq x y z
N MET A 1 -15.05 -9.77 -15.29
CA MET A 1 -15.35 -9.42 -13.89
C MET A 1 -14.88 -10.57 -13.01
N CYS A 2 -14.39 -10.30 -11.81
CA CYS A 2 -14.03 -11.35 -10.85
C CYS A 2 -15.26 -12.08 -10.31
N SER A 3 -15.07 -13.26 -9.73
CA SER A 3 -16.16 -13.99 -9.07
C SER A 3 -16.65 -13.19 -7.86
N ASP A 4 -17.92 -13.35 -7.49
CA ASP A 4 -18.44 -12.74 -6.25
C ASP A 4 -17.80 -13.38 -5.00
N ASP A 5 -17.20 -14.57 -5.14
CA ASP A 5 -16.40 -15.24 -4.10
C ASP A 5 -14.95 -14.73 -3.99
N ASP A 6 -14.46 -13.93 -4.94
CA ASP A 6 -13.12 -13.35 -4.86
C ASP A 6 -13.11 -12.22 -3.81
N ASP A 7 -12.33 -12.38 -2.73
CA ASP A 7 -12.22 -11.38 -1.67
C ASP A 7 -11.47 -10.11 -2.14
N ALA A 8 -12.23 -9.05 -2.42
CA ALA A 8 -11.70 -7.75 -2.81
C ALA A 8 -10.82 -7.09 -1.73
N ASN A 9 -10.89 -7.50 -0.46
CA ASN A 9 -10.06 -6.98 0.62
C ASN A 9 -8.74 -7.72 0.79
N ALA A 10 -8.57 -8.89 0.15
CA ALA A 10 -7.35 -9.65 0.26
C ALA A 10 -6.18 -8.88 -0.39
N ALA A 11 -5.16 -8.59 0.41
CA ALA A 11 -4.04 -7.72 0.00
C ALA A 11 -2.73 -8.47 -0.24
N TRP A 12 -2.52 -9.61 0.44
CA TRP A 12 -1.23 -10.28 0.52
C TRP A 12 -1.29 -11.72 0.03
N TYR A 13 -0.24 -12.16 -0.66
CA TYR A 13 -0.06 -13.53 -1.18
C TYR A 13 -1.26 -14.09 -1.98
N ILE A 14 -2.02 -13.20 -2.63
CA ILE A 14 -3.12 -13.59 -3.51
C ILE A 14 -2.62 -13.87 -4.93
N ARG A 15 -3.29 -14.79 -5.64
CA ARG A 15 -3.06 -14.97 -7.07
C ARG A 15 -3.66 -13.79 -7.82
N LEU A 16 -2.85 -13.16 -8.68
CA LEU A 16 -3.33 -12.16 -9.61
C LEU A 16 -4.17 -12.83 -10.69
N ASN A 17 -5.41 -12.36 -10.84
CA ASN A 17 -6.35 -12.84 -11.85
C ASN A 17 -6.50 -11.78 -12.95
N SER A 18 -6.75 -12.19 -14.19
CA SER A 18 -7.06 -11.30 -15.32
C SER A 18 -8.50 -10.77 -15.27
N CYS A 19 -8.94 -10.33 -14.09
CA CYS A 19 -10.28 -9.82 -13.83
C CYS A 19 -10.23 -8.55 -12.98
N THR A 20 -11.32 -7.80 -12.99
CA THR A 20 -11.53 -6.64 -12.12
C THR A 20 -12.79 -6.86 -11.27
N HIS A 21 -12.74 -6.43 -10.01
CA HIS A 21 -13.90 -6.43 -9.12
C HIS A 21 -14.93 -5.39 -9.58
N ARG A 22 -16.19 -5.62 -9.23
CA ARG A 22 -17.28 -4.67 -9.47
C ARG A 22 -17.06 -3.39 -8.66
N VAL A 23 -17.65 -2.29 -9.14
CA VAL A 23 -17.67 -1.03 -8.39
C VAL A 23 -18.46 -1.25 -7.09
N PRO A 24 -17.95 -0.80 -5.93
CA PRO A 24 -18.62 -0.99 -4.66
C PRO A 24 -19.99 -0.29 -4.63
N THR A 25 -20.97 -0.92 -3.99
CA THR A 25 -22.33 -0.37 -3.84
C THR A 25 -22.66 -0.05 -2.39
N GLY A 26 -22.09 -0.79 -1.44
CA GLY A 26 -22.23 -0.54 -0.01
C GLY A 26 -21.23 0.50 0.54
N PRO A 27 -21.62 1.30 1.54
CA PRO A 27 -20.77 2.35 2.11
C PRO A 27 -19.55 1.82 2.89
N SER A 28 -19.59 0.55 3.31
CA SER A 28 -18.49 -0.13 4.01
C SER A 28 -17.53 -0.86 3.07
N GLU A 29 -17.82 -0.92 1.77
CA GLU A 29 -17.02 -1.67 0.81
C GLU A 29 -15.71 -0.95 0.47
N ARG A 30 -14.69 -1.73 0.08
CA ARG A 30 -13.43 -1.19 -0.41
C ARG A 30 -13.68 -0.40 -1.71
N GLY A 31 -13.17 0.83 -1.75
CA GLY A 31 -13.41 1.77 -2.84
C GLY A 31 -14.62 2.69 -2.64
N ALA A 32 -15.43 2.52 -1.59
CA ALA A 32 -16.59 3.40 -1.31
C ALA A 32 -16.20 4.82 -0.84
N ARG A 33 -14.95 5.04 -0.41
CA ARG A 33 -14.43 6.35 -0.02
C ARG A 33 -13.06 6.62 -0.62
N TRP A 34 -12.77 7.90 -0.85
CA TRP A 34 -11.46 8.33 -1.31
C TRP A 34 -10.38 7.97 -0.27
N PRO A 35 -9.26 7.37 -0.70
CA PRO A 35 -8.09 7.19 0.15
C PRO A 35 -7.47 8.54 0.54
N VAL A 36 -6.63 8.52 1.58
CA VAL A 36 -5.86 9.68 2.03
C VAL A 36 -5.08 10.32 0.86
N ASP A 37 -4.98 11.64 0.86
CA ASP A 37 -4.28 12.38 -0.18
C ASP A 37 -2.79 12.03 -0.28
N TRP A 38 -2.25 12.18 -1.47
CA TRP A 38 -0.81 12.10 -1.70
C TRP A 38 -0.10 13.29 -1.04
N PRO A 39 1.11 13.13 -0.46
CA PRO A 39 1.89 11.89 -0.30
C PRO A 39 1.58 11.11 0.98
N ARG A 40 0.65 11.58 1.83
CA ARG A 40 0.31 10.93 3.11
C ARG A 40 -0.20 9.49 2.93
N ARG A 41 -0.80 9.18 1.78
CA ARG A 41 -1.24 7.82 1.43
C ARG A 41 -0.18 6.74 1.61
N VAL A 42 1.09 7.03 1.28
CA VAL A 42 2.18 6.03 1.32
C VAL A 42 2.43 5.50 2.72
N ARG A 43 2.15 6.32 3.74
CA ARG A 43 2.43 6.02 5.14
C ARG A 43 1.19 5.74 5.98
N THR A 44 0.04 5.61 5.34
CA THR A 44 -1.24 5.42 6.04
C THR A 44 -1.77 4.03 5.72
N PRO A 45 -2.02 3.17 6.74
CA PRO A 45 -2.69 1.90 6.53
C PRO A 45 -4.02 2.10 5.79
N PRO A 46 -4.28 1.36 4.71
CA PRO A 46 -5.56 1.43 4.03
C PRO A 46 -6.74 1.10 4.96
N TYR A 47 -7.84 1.83 4.83
CA TYR A 47 -8.98 1.70 5.74
C TYR A 47 -9.67 0.34 5.71
N TRP A 48 -9.50 -0.43 4.63
CA TRP A 48 -10.13 -1.73 4.43
C TRP A 48 -9.31 -2.87 5.07
N LEU A 49 -8.09 -2.59 5.55
CA LEU A 49 -7.33 -3.57 6.34
C LEU A 49 -8.02 -3.76 7.69
N SER A 50 -8.09 -5.01 8.13
CA SER A 50 -8.80 -5.43 9.31
C SER A 50 -7.84 -5.91 10.39
N ALA A 51 -8.04 -5.40 11.62
CA ALA A 51 -7.30 -5.90 12.77
C ALA A 51 -7.68 -7.35 13.16
N ALA A 52 -8.80 -7.87 12.63
CA ALA A 52 -9.24 -9.24 12.87
C ALA A 52 -8.51 -10.26 11.98
N ARG A 53 -7.81 -9.80 10.93
CA ARG A 53 -7.04 -10.65 10.02
C ARG A 53 -5.56 -10.52 10.34
N ALA A 54 -4.84 -11.64 10.24
CA ALA A 54 -3.39 -11.64 10.31
C ALA A 54 -2.82 -11.17 8.97
N GLY A 55 -1.87 -10.24 9.01
CA GLY A 55 -1.07 -9.80 7.88
C GLY A 55 0.05 -10.79 7.57
N VAL A 56 0.98 -10.32 6.72
CA VAL A 56 2.13 -11.10 6.21
C VAL A 56 2.99 -11.70 7.32
N TYR A 57 3.19 -10.98 8.42
CA TYR A 57 4.08 -11.36 9.51
C TYR A 57 3.34 -11.89 10.74
N GLY A 58 2.04 -12.18 10.58
CA GLY A 58 1.21 -12.77 11.63
C GLY A 58 0.68 -11.78 12.66
N LYS A 59 0.93 -10.47 12.50
CA LYS A 59 0.28 -9.44 13.33
C LYS A 59 -1.00 -8.95 12.65
N PRO A 60 -1.86 -8.18 13.33
CA PRO A 60 -3.02 -7.56 12.68
C PRO A 60 -2.63 -6.77 11.41
N GLU A 61 -3.41 -6.88 10.33
CA GLU A 61 -3.04 -6.28 9.02
C GLU A 61 -2.59 -4.80 9.08
N PRO A 62 -3.27 -3.90 9.84
CA PRO A 62 -2.82 -2.50 9.94
C PRO A 62 -1.51 -2.33 10.71
N GLU A 63 -1.24 -3.18 11.71
CA GLU A 63 0.01 -3.18 12.46
C GLU A 63 1.15 -3.68 11.57
N ASP A 64 0.94 -4.78 10.86
CA ASP A 64 1.92 -5.34 9.93
C ASP A 64 2.31 -4.33 8.84
N PHE A 65 1.34 -3.62 8.26
CA PHE A 65 1.62 -2.54 7.31
C PHE A 65 2.53 -1.47 7.92
N THR A 66 2.25 -1.06 9.16
CA THR A 66 3.00 0.01 9.83
C THR A 66 4.44 -0.41 10.10
N VAL A 67 4.63 -1.64 10.58
CA VAL A 67 5.95 -2.22 10.84
C VAL A 67 6.76 -2.36 9.55
N ASP A 68 6.14 -2.87 8.48
CA ASP A 68 6.79 -3.03 7.17
C ASP A 68 7.17 -1.67 6.57
N TYR A 69 6.27 -0.69 6.62
CA TYR A 69 6.54 0.68 6.20
C TYR A 69 7.74 1.28 6.95
N ASP A 70 7.79 1.14 8.28
CA ASP A 70 8.91 1.65 9.09
C ASP A 70 10.23 0.91 8.86
N HIS A 71 10.17 -0.38 8.52
CA HIS A 71 11.34 -1.14 8.09
C HIS A 71 11.87 -0.60 6.76
N TRP A 72 11.05 -0.59 5.71
CA TRP A 72 11.47 -0.18 4.38
C TRP A 72 11.86 1.30 4.31
N ARG A 73 11.18 2.18 5.05
CA ARG A 73 11.60 3.58 5.18
C ARG A 73 13.03 3.69 5.66
N ARG A 74 13.41 2.94 6.69
CA ARG A 74 14.79 2.95 7.22
C ARG A 74 15.78 2.35 6.23
N VAL A 75 15.41 1.27 5.55
CA VAL A 75 16.27 0.63 4.54
C VAL A 75 16.51 1.56 3.35
N VAL A 76 15.45 2.17 2.81
CA VAL A 76 15.54 3.14 1.71
C VAL A 76 16.41 4.33 2.10
N ASP A 77 16.13 4.94 3.25
CA ASP A 77 16.87 6.10 3.72
C ASP A 77 18.35 5.80 3.94
N ARG A 78 18.67 4.76 4.71
CA ARG A 78 20.05 4.47 5.13
C ARG A 78 20.87 3.81 4.04
N SER A 79 20.29 2.88 3.28
CA SER A 79 21.04 2.07 2.31
C SER A 79 21.04 2.68 0.92
N TYR A 80 19.90 3.11 0.41
CA TYR A 80 19.78 3.53 -0.99
C TYR A 80 19.98 5.03 -1.17
N LEU A 81 19.28 5.86 -0.39
CA LEU A 81 19.39 7.31 -0.51
C LEU A 81 20.74 7.82 0.00
N ASN A 82 21.19 7.38 1.17
CA ASN A 82 22.42 7.90 1.76
C ASN A 82 23.61 6.93 1.69
N GLY A 83 23.39 5.64 1.41
CA GLY A 83 24.42 4.59 1.53
C GLY A 83 25.23 4.30 0.26
N LEU A 84 24.79 4.75 -0.92
CA LEU A 84 25.41 4.39 -2.21
C LEU A 84 26.38 5.45 -2.78
N GLY A 85 26.55 6.60 -2.11
CA GLY A 85 27.39 7.69 -2.62
C GLY A 85 26.87 8.34 -3.90
N ILE A 86 25.60 8.12 -4.24
CA ILE A 86 24.94 8.72 -5.41
C ILE A 86 24.54 10.16 -5.06
N ASP A 87 24.94 11.11 -5.89
CA ASP A 87 24.43 12.49 -5.83
C ASP A 87 23.02 12.55 -6.45
N TRP A 88 22.02 12.30 -5.61
CA TRP A 88 20.61 12.30 -6.02
C TRP A 88 20.11 13.66 -6.54
N SER A 89 20.81 14.76 -6.29
CA SER A 89 20.45 16.07 -6.86
C SER A 89 20.55 16.10 -8.40
N ARG A 90 21.35 15.19 -8.96
CA ARG A 90 21.56 15.02 -10.41
C ARG A 90 20.67 13.94 -11.01
N VAL A 91 19.90 13.23 -10.19
CA VAL A 91 19.03 12.13 -10.62
C VAL A 91 17.58 12.60 -10.58
N ARG A 92 16.91 12.60 -11.73
CA ARG A 92 15.50 12.98 -11.81
C ARG A 92 14.65 11.82 -11.28
N ASN A 93 13.89 12.08 -10.21
CA ASN A 93 12.93 11.12 -9.70
C ASN A 93 11.73 11.01 -10.65
N VAL A 94 11.59 9.87 -11.32
CA VAL A 94 10.47 9.57 -12.24
C VAL A 94 9.13 9.52 -11.49
N MET A 95 9.17 9.22 -10.20
CA MET A 95 8.02 9.22 -9.28
C MET A 95 7.83 10.55 -8.55
N ASP A 96 8.67 11.58 -8.80
CA ASP A 96 8.37 12.95 -8.37
C ASP A 96 7.26 13.52 -9.28
N MET A 97 6.07 12.97 -9.07
CA MET A 97 4.84 13.58 -9.49
C MET A 97 4.63 14.78 -8.57
N ARG A 98 5.27 15.92 -8.91
CA ARG A 98 4.80 17.25 -8.47
C ARG A 98 3.42 17.48 -9.07
N ALA A 99 2.44 16.74 -8.58
CA ALA A 99 1.03 17.01 -8.76
C ALA A 99 0.68 18.07 -7.71
N ALA A 100 1.00 19.31 -8.03
CA ALA A 100 0.43 20.49 -7.40
C ALA A 100 -0.68 21.00 -8.33
#